data_AF-A0A358CV74-F1
#
_entry.id   AF-A0A358CV74-F1
#
_cell.length_a   1.000
_cell.length_b   1.000
_cell.length_c   1.000
_cell.angle_alpha   90.00
_cell.angle_beta   90.00
_cell.angle_gamma   90.00
#
_symmetry.space_group_name_H-M   'P 1'
#
loop_
_entity.id
_entity.type
_entity.pdbx_description
1 polymer ?
#
loop_
_entity_poly.entity_id
_entity_poly.type
_entity_poly.pdbx_seq_one_letter_code
_entity_poly.pdbx_strand_id
1 'polypeptide(L)'
;VNALATSSNWLVAIAFRLLPQFFQKRIARRVMNAYAERVSVSCPLLSVSDVIEEQGLGQVDLLKVDAEGIEDGILAGIADEHWPRIQQVTVEVHRGKEQLEKVESLLRGHGFEIVTEASPASPAEPMVYARRA
;
A
#
# COMPACT_ATOMS: atom_id res chain seq x y z
N VAL A 1 -4.00 -3.15 12.73
CA VAL A 1 -4.99 -2.60 13.72
C VAL A 1 -5.63 -3.74 14.49
N ASN A 2 -5.37 -3.86 15.80
CA ASN A 2 -5.71 -5.07 16.57
C ASN A 2 -7.07 -4.91 17.26
N ALA A 3 -8.16 -5.28 16.58
CA ALA A 3 -9.55 -5.06 17.00
C ALA A 3 -9.88 -5.58 18.41
N LEU A 4 -9.14 -6.59 18.91
CA LEU A 4 -9.31 -7.16 20.26
C LEU A 4 -8.75 -6.26 21.38
N ALA A 5 -7.76 -5.39 21.07
CA ALA A 5 -7.23 -4.42 22.03
C ALA A 5 -8.14 -3.20 22.22
N THR A 6 -9.07 -2.99 21.29
CA THR A 6 -10.09 -1.92 21.26
C THR A 6 -11.50 -2.43 21.56
N SER A 7 -11.65 -3.68 22.02
CA SER A 7 -12.98 -4.27 22.28
C SER A 7 -13.73 -3.50 23.37
N SER A 8 -15.04 -3.29 23.20
CA SER A 8 -15.91 -2.61 24.18
C SER A 8 -16.00 -3.32 25.54
N ASN A 9 -15.51 -4.56 25.63
CA ASN A 9 -15.51 -5.36 26.85
C ASN A 9 -14.12 -5.30 27.53
N TRP A 10 -14.00 -4.46 28.57
CA TRP A 10 -12.73 -4.10 29.20
C TRP A 10 -11.93 -5.29 29.77
N LEU A 11 -12.63 -6.34 30.22
CA LEU A 11 -12.00 -7.59 30.70
C LEU A 11 -11.27 -8.33 29.57
N VAL A 12 -11.87 -8.35 28.38
CA VAL A 12 -11.27 -8.97 27.19
C VAL A 12 -10.05 -8.17 26.75
N ALA A 13 -10.14 -6.84 26.75
CA ALA A 13 -9.02 -5.98 26.41
C ALA A 13 -7.82 -6.14 27.36
N ILE A 14 -8.06 -6.24 28.68
CA ILE A 14 -7.01 -6.47 29.68
C ILE A 14 -6.39 -7.85 29.55
N ALA A 15 -7.22 -8.90 29.46
CA ALA A 15 -6.72 -10.27 29.30
C ALA A 15 -5.88 -10.42 28.02
N PHE A 16 -6.28 -9.74 26.93
CA PHE A 16 -5.53 -9.73 25.69
C PHE A 16 -4.20 -8.99 25.82
N ARG A 17 -4.17 -7.82 26.47
CA ARG A 17 -2.93 -7.04 26.71
C ARG A 17 -1.91 -7.79 27.58
N LEU A 18 -2.37 -8.59 28.54
CA LEU A 18 -1.52 -9.40 29.41
C LEU A 18 -1.01 -10.69 28.73
N LEU A 19 -1.62 -11.08 27.61
CA LEU A 19 -1.23 -12.27 26.87
C LEU A 19 0.14 -12.06 26.18
N PRO A 20 1.04 -13.06 26.14
CA PRO A 20 2.31 -12.91 25.43
C PRO A 20 2.11 -12.59 23.94
N GLN A 21 2.96 -11.71 23.37
CA GLN A 21 2.80 -11.21 22.00
C GLN A 21 2.72 -12.32 20.94
N PHE A 22 3.42 -13.44 21.14
CA PHE A 22 3.37 -14.57 20.20
C PHE A 22 2.00 -15.26 20.19
N PHE A 23 1.31 -15.34 21.33
CA PHE A 23 -0.06 -15.86 21.40
C PHE A 23 -1.07 -14.84 20.88
N GLN A 24 -0.89 -13.55 21.17
CA GLN A 24 -1.75 -12.49 20.63
C GLN A 24 -1.76 -12.52 19.10
N LYS A 25 -0.59 -12.63 18.46
CA LYS A 25 -0.46 -12.74 17.00
C LYS A 25 -1.17 -13.98 16.44
N ARG A 26 -1.08 -15.13 17.12
CA ARG A 26 -1.77 -16.36 16.71
C ARG A 26 -3.30 -16.23 16.79
N ILE A 27 -3.82 -15.64 17.86
CA ILE A 27 -5.25 -15.45 18.05
C ILE A 27 -5.79 -14.42 17.06
N ALA A 28 -5.13 -13.26 16.93
CA ALA A 28 -5.52 -12.21 15.99
C ALA A 28 -5.54 -12.73 14.54
N ARG A 29 -4.54 -13.52 14.12
CA ARG A 29 -4.50 -14.13 12.79
C ARG A 29 -5.64 -15.13 12.57
N ARG A 30 -5.98 -15.95 13.57
CA ARG A 30 -7.13 -16.87 13.49
C ARG A 30 -8.45 -16.12 13.40
N VAL A 31 -8.62 -15.05 14.17
CA VAL A 31 -9.81 -14.20 14.13
C VAL A 31 -9.90 -13.53 12.76
N MET A 32 -8.85 -12.86 12.28
CA MET A 32 -8.87 -12.24 10.94
C MET A 32 -9.17 -13.26 9.85
N ASN A 33 -8.57 -14.44 9.87
CA ASN A 33 -8.86 -15.49 8.88
C ASN A 33 -10.29 -16.06 8.99
N ALA A 34 -10.90 -16.03 10.18
CA ALA A 34 -12.27 -16.48 10.39
C ALA A 34 -13.31 -15.43 9.98
N TYR A 35 -12.95 -14.14 10.02
CA TYR A 35 -13.84 -13.03 9.65
C TYR A 35 -13.60 -12.48 8.23
N ALA A 36 -12.42 -12.72 7.63
CA ALA A 36 -12.10 -12.32 6.27
C ALA A 36 -12.61 -13.36 5.28
N GLU A 37 -13.89 -13.28 4.93
CA GLU A 37 -14.43 -14.00 3.79
C GLU A 37 -13.87 -13.39 2.49
N ARG A 38 -13.20 -14.21 1.67
CA ARG A 38 -12.75 -13.77 0.35
C ARG A 38 -13.89 -13.94 -0.64
N VAL A 39 -14.38 -12.81 -1.15
CA VAL A 39 -15.39 -12.79 -2.21
C VAL A 39 -14.75 -12.27 -3.48
N SER A 40 -14.91 -13.00 -4.57
CA SER A 40 -14.50 -12.53 -5.90
C SER A 40 -15.56 -11.58 -6.44
N VAL A 41 -15.14 -10.37 -6.79
CA VAL A 41 -16.00 -9.35 -7.39
C VAL A 41 -15.50 -9.08 -8.81
N SER A 42 -16.42 -9.07 -9.78
CA SER A 42 -16.11 -8.62 -11.14
C SER A 42 -16.22 -7.09 -11.18
N CYS A 43 -15.14 -6.40 -11.54
CA CYS A 43 -15.10 -4.96 -11.70
C CYS A 43 -14.26 -4.57 -12.94
N PRO A 44 -14.53 -3.41 -13.56
CA PRO A 44 -13.63 -2.83 -14.54
C PRO A 44 -12.27 -2.51 -13.91
N LEU A 45 -11.20 -2.71 -14.67
CA LEU A 45 -9.86 -2.24 -14.31
C LEU A 45 -9.57 -0.96 -15.10
N LEU A 46 -9.13 0.07 -14.38
CA LEU A 46 -8.72 1.35 -14.94
C LEU A 46 -7.25 1.60 -14.59
N SER A 47 -6.53 2.21 -15.52
CA SER A 47 -5.22 2.76 -15.24
C SER A 47 -5.36 4.08 -14.48
N VAL A 48 -4.27 4.54 -13.87
CA VAL A 48 -4.21 5.89 -13.28
C VAL A 48 -4.42 6.96 -14.37
N SER A 49 -3.95 6.71 -15.59
CA SER A 49 -4.17 7.60 -16.74
C SER A 49 -5.65 7.77 -17.09
N ASP A 50 -6.40 6.66 -17.09
CA ASP A 50 -7.84 6.70 -17.37
C ASP A 50 -8.53 7.58 -16.33
N VAL A 51 -8.18 7.43 -15.06
CA VAL A 51 -8.73 8.27 -13.98
C VAL A 51 -8.34 9.74 -14.14
N ILE A 52 -7.09 10.04 -14.51
CA ILE A 52 -6.62 11.41 -14.76
C ILE A 52 -7.46 12.08 -15.85
N GLU A 53 -7.70 11.39 -16.96
CA GLU A 53 -8.43 11.94 -18.10
C GLU A 53 -9.94 11.99 -17.84
N GLU A 54 -10.54 10.92 -17.32
CA GLU A 54 -11.97 10.86 -17.01
C GLU A 54 -12.40 11.92 -15.99
N GLN A 55 -11.54 12.21 -15.01
CA GLN A 55 -11.82 13.22 -13.98
C GLN A 55 -11.28 14.61 -14.34
N GLY A 56 -10.62 14.78 -15.49
CA GLY A 56 -10.04 16.05 -15.92
C GLY A 56 -8.98 16.60 -14.95
N LEU A 57 -8.19 15.72 -14.35
CA LEU A 57 -7.19 16.10 -13.36
C LEU A 57 -6.01 16.81 -14.04
N GLY A 58 -5.92 18.11 -13.82
CA GLY A 58 -4.76 18.90 -14.23
C GLY A 58 -3.50 18.59 -13.41
N GLN A 59 -3.68 18.12 -12.16
CA GLN A 59 -2.60 17.83 -11.22
C GLN A 59 -3.02 16.76 -10.21
N VAL A 60 -2.07 15.93 -9.81
CA VAL A 60 -2.20 14.96 -8.72
C VAL A 60 -1.11 15.27 -7.70
N ASP A 61 -1.48 15.88 -6.58
CA ASP A 61 -0.51 16.28 -5.55
C ASP A 61 0.16 15.07 -4.90
N LEU A 62 -0.61 13.99 -4.68
CA LEU A 62 -0.11 12.75 -4.10
C LEU A 62 -0.84 11.55 -4.71
N LEU A 63 -0.06 10.62 -5.27
CA LEU A 63 -0.51 9.29 -5.67
C LEU A 63 -0.04 8.26 -4.64
N LYS A 64 -0.96 7.65 -3.91
CA LYS A 64 -0.65 6.48 -3.07
C LYS A 64 -0.94 5.19 -3.85
N VAL A 65 0.02 4.26 -3.83
CA VAL A 65 -0.09 2.93 -4.42
C VAL A 65 0.13 1.87 -3.33
N ASP A 66 -0.89 1.07 -3.11
CA ASP A 66 -0.94 0.02 -2.08
C ASP A 66 -1.94 -1.02 -2.62
N ALA A 67 -1.41 -1.99 -3.37
CA ALA A 67 -2.19 -2.84 -4.27
C ALA A 67 -1.86 -4.33 -4.16
N GLU A 68 -1.25 -4.73 -3.04
CA GLU A 68 -1.00 -6.12 -2.67
C GLU A 68 -0.24 -6.91 -3.76
N GLY A 69 0.73 -6.25 -4.44
CA GLY A 69 1.71 -6.91 -5.30
C GLY A 69 1.60 -6.64 -6.81
N ILE A 70 0.87 -5.63 -7.25
CA ILE A 70 0.84 -5.17 -8.66
C ILE A 70 1.34 -3.73 -8.83
N GLU A 71 2.07 -3.20 -7.85
CA GLU A 71 2.50 -1.81 -7.78
C GLU A 71 3.28 -1.35 -9.02
N ASP A 72 4.24 -2.16 -9.46
CA ASP A 72 5.03 -1.91 -10.67
C ASP A 72 4.17 -1.88 -11.93
N GLY A 73 3.15 -2.74 -12.02
CA GLY A 73 2.18 -2.74 -13.12
C GLY A 73 1.29 -1.51 -13.13
N ILE A 74 0.85 -1.03 -11.97
CA ILE A 74 0.07 0.21 -11.85
C ILE A 74 0.89 1.40 -12.35
N LEU A 75 2.13 1.52 -11.88
CA LEU A 75 3.01 2.62 -12.28
C LEU A 75 3.36 2.54 -13.77
N ALA A 76 3.68 1.35 -14.30
CA ALA A 76 3.96 1.16 -15.72
C ALA A 76 2.76 1.44 -16.63
N GLY A 77 1.54 1.42 -16.09
CA GLY A 77 0.32 1.79 -16.81
C GLY A 77 0.05 3.31 -16.89
N ILE A 78 0.86 4.13 -16.23
CA ILE A 78 0.76 5.60 -16.36
C ILE A 78 1.40 6.02 -17.69
N ALA A 79 0.63 6.72 -18.52
CA ALA A 79 1.10 7.24 -19.80
C ALA A 79 2.15 8.34 -19.59
N ASP A 80 3.13 8.41 -20.48
CA ASP A 80 4.27 9.35 -20.41
C ASP A 80 3.83 10.80 -20.22
N GLU A 81 2.76 11.22 -20.90
CA GLU A 81 2.19 12.57 -20.83
C GLU A 81 1.52 12.91 -19.49
N HIS A 82 1.16 11.92 -18.67
CA HIS A 82 0.52 12.12 -17.38
C HIS A 82 1.51 12.21 -16.23
N TRP A 83 2.72 11.68 -16.38
CA TRP A 83 3.75 11.77 -15.35
C TRP A 83 3.98 13.19 -14.85
N PRO A 84 4.14 14.23 -15.70
CA PRO A 84 4.33 15.60 -15.25
C PRO A 84 3.23 16.15 -14.32
N ARG A 85 2.00 15.60 -14.38
CA ARG A 85 0.88 16.03 -13.53
C ARG A 85 1.01 15.53 -12.09
N ILE A 86 1.75 14.44 -11.87
CA ILE A 86 1.94 13.83 -10.55
C ILE A 86 3.13 14.48 -9.83
N GLN A 87 2.88 15.04 -8.64
CA GLN A 87 3.90 15.75 -7.86
C GLN A 87 4.61 14.87 -6.85
N GLN A 88 3.88 13.95 -6.21
CA GLN A 88 4.40 13.02 -5.21
C GLN A 88 3.80 11.63 -5.40
N VAL A 89 4.59 10.61 -5.11
CA VAL A 89 4.16 9.21 -5.12
C VAL A 89 4.60 8.53 -3.82
N THR A 90 3.72 7.72 -3.25
CA THR A 90 4.08 6.80 -2.17
C THR A 90 3.63 5.39 -2.53
N VAL A 91 4.53 4.41 -2.38
CA VAL A 91 4.31 3.02 -2.80
C VAL A 91 4.66 2.07 -1.67
N GLU A 92 3.74 1.19 -1.30
CA GLU A 92 4.02 0.04 -0.41
C GLU A 92 4.33 -1.19 -1.26
N VAL A 93 5.58 -1.66 -1.24
CA VAL A 93 6.05 -2.70 -2.17
C VAL A 93 5.89 -4.09 -1.55
N HIS A 94 5.09 -4.96 -2.18
CA HIS A 94 4.71 -6.25 -1.59
C HIS A 94 5.52 -7.46 -2.08
N ARG A 95 6.11 -7.41 -3.29
CA ARG A 95 6.79 -8.57 -3.92
C ARG A 95 8.31 -8.51 -3.86
N GLY A 96 8.85 -7.98 -2.75
CA GLY A 96 10.26 -8.05 -2.43
C GLY A 96 11.15 -7.23 -3.36
N LYS A 97 12.45 -7.59 -3.39
CA LYS A 97 13.52 -6.73 -3.91
C LYS A 97 13.42 -6.44 -5.42
N GLU A 98 13.03 -7.41 -6.24
CA GLU A 98 12.93 -7.21 -7.70
C GLU A 98 11.85 -6.18 -8.04
N GLN A 99 10.70 -6.25 -7.37
CA GLN A 99 9.62 -5.28 -7.57
C GLN A 99 10.05 -3.89 -7.07
N LEU A 100 10.74 -3.82 -5.93
CA LEU A 100 11.28 -2.58 -5.39
C LEU A 100 12.21 -1.90 -6.41
N GLU A 101 13.16 -2.64 -7.00
CA GLU A 101 14.08 -2.12 -8.00
C GLU A 101 13.35 -1.59 -9.24
N LYS A 102 12.29 -2.28 -9.70
CA LYS A 102 11.44 -1.82 -10.81
C LYS A 102 10.71 -0.51 -10.48
N VAL A 103 10.08 -0.44 -9.31
CA VAL A 103 9.37 0.76 -8.84
C VAL A 103 10.33 1.94 -8.74
N GLU A 104 11.49 1.76 -8.11
CA GLU A 104 12.47 2.83 -7.97
C GLU A 104 13.04 3.27 -9.32
N SER A 105 13.36 2.34 -10.22
CA SER A 105 13.87 2.66 -11.55
C SER A 105 12.87 3.48 -12.36
N LEU A 106 11.60 3.08 -12.33
CA LEU A 106 10.53 3.74 -13.06
C LEU A 106 10.33 5.17 -12.55
N LEU A 107 10.20 5.35 -11.23
CA LEU A 107 10.03 6.66 -10.62
C LEU A 107 11.24 7.58 -10.87
N ARG A 108 12.48 7.07 -10.79
CA ARG A 108 13.68 7.87 -11.15
C ARG A 108 13.66 8.25 -12.64
N GLY A 109 13.24 7.33 -13.51
CA GLY A 109 13.09 7.57 -14.94
C GLY A 109 12.15 8.73 -15.29
N HIS A 110 11.14 8.98 -14.47
CA HIS A 110 10.19 10.10 -14.63
C HIS A 110 10.54 11.35 -13.80
N GLY A 111 11.78 11.45 -13.31
CA GLY A 111 12.33 12.65 -12.68
C GLY A 111 11.97 12.85 -11.21
N PHE A 112 11.67 11.76 -10.49
CA PHE A 112 11.46 11.82 -9.05
C PHE A 112 12.75 11.58 -8.26
N GLU A 113 12.93 12.34 -7.19
CA GLU A 113 13.83 11.99 -6.09
C GLU A 113 13.13 10.98 -5.18
N ILE A 114 13.86 9.96 -4.72
CA ILE A 114 13.27 8.81 -4.02
C ILE A 114 13.97 8.56 -2.68
N VAL A 115 13.18 8.29 -1.65
CA VAL A 115 13.61 7.74 -0.37
C VAL A 115 12.83 6.45 -0.13
N THR A 116 13.55 5.38 0.23
CA THR A 116 12.95 4.07 0.57
C THR A 116 13.17 3.80 2.05
N GLU A 117 12.10 3.50 2.78
CA GLU A 117 12.13 3.19 4.21
C GLU A 117 11.48 1.83 4.51
N ALA A 118 11.94 1.15 5.55
CA ALA A 118 11.25 -0.05 6.03
C ALA A 118 9.93 0.35 6.69
N SER A 119 8.82 -0.31 6.33
CA SER A 119 7.55 -0.10 7.02
C SER A 119 7.63 -0.58 8.47
N PRO A 120 7.31 0.26 9.47
CA PRO A 120 7.28 -0.16 10.87
C PRO A 120 6.25 -1.26 11.15
N ALA A 121 5.19 -1.30 10.34
CA ALA A 121 4.12 -2.29 10.46
C ALA A 121 4.53 -3.63 9.82
N SER A 122 5.27 -3.57 8.71
CA SER A 122 5.70 -4.74 7.95
C SER A 122 7.07 -4.52 7.31
N PRO A 123 8.18 -4.86 8.00
CA PRO A 123 9.52 -4.61 7.47
C PRO A 123 9.85 -5.34 6.15
N ALA A 124 9.03 -6.32 5.76
CA ALA A 124 9.15 -7.04 4.49
C ALA A 124 8.53 -6.26 3.31
N GLU A 125 7.72 -5.24 3.60
CA GLU A 125 6.97 -4.43 2.65
C GLU A 125 7.45 -2.97 2.78
N PRO A 126 8.58 -2.61 2.14
CA PRO A 126 9.14 -1.27 2.27
C PRO A 126 8.25 -0.21 1.63
N MET A 127 8.30 0.99 2.20
CA MET A 127 7.66 2.18 1.69
C MET A 127 8.63 2.95 0.81
N VAL A 128 8.23 3.23 -0.43
CA VAL A 128 8.93 4.14 -1.34
C VAL A 128 8.21 5.48 -1.31
N TYR A 129 8.95 6.55 -1.06
CA TYR A 129 8.48 7.93 -1.12
C TYR A 129 9.20 8.64 -2.25
N ALA A 130 8.46 9.26 -3.15
CA ALA A 130 9.00 9.92 -4.32
C ALA A 130 8.42 11.32 -4.46
N ARG A 131 9.28 12.31 -4.72
CA ARG A 131 8.90 13.70 -4.92
C ARG A 131 9.57 14.25 -6.18
N ARG A 132 8.83 15.00 -6.97
CA ARG A 132 9.39 15.75 -8.10
C ARG A 132 10.29 16.88 -7.56
N ALA A 133 11.52 16.94 -8.06
CA ALA A 133 12.48 18.00 -7.73
C ALA A 133 11.96 19.39 -8.11
#